data_AF-A0A6A2WJF2-F1
#
_entry.id   AF-A0A6A2WJF2-F1
#
_cell.length_a   1.000
_cell.length_b   1.000
_cell.length_c   1.000
_cell.angle_alpha   90.00
_cell.angle_beta   90.00
_cell.angle_gamma   90.00
#
_symmetry.space_group_name_H-M   'P 1'
#
loop_
_entity.id
_entity.type
_entity.pdbx_description
1 polymer ?
#
loop_
_entity_poly.entity_id
_entity_poly.type
_entity_poly.pdbx_seq_one_letter_code
_entity_poly.pdbx_strand_id
1 'polypeptide(L)'
;MTAENQWLKQRRRFVSVLNLFIVIHHFLLSTVHFSPCLYLNFVSQKATFPLSIFGCGHDNQVIFGPENPGIAGLVGLGGGNFSLVSQIRTQVDHRFSYCFVPLSAKPSGKLFFGQESIISRPGVVSIPLVSKFPETYYYLTLEGVSIGDKTVRSSLGQGNIVIDSGTTMTYLEQDLYNGLVAMVKEVFREEPVQDPSSMSRLCFRTDNNINVPEMRSISLVLTFDCNL
;
A
#
# COMPACT_ATOMS: atom_id res chain seq x y z
N MET A 1 -13.07 27.94 -24.89
CA MET A 1 -13.80 27.17 -23.87
C MET A 1 -13.12 25.81 -23.77
N THR A 2 -12.27 25.67 -22.77
CA THR A 2 -11.32 24.57 -22.60
C THR A 2 -11.99 23.30 -22.08
N ALA A 3 -11.40 22.14 -22.38
CA ALA A 3 -11.90 20.79 -22.14
C ALA A 3 -12.22 20.44 -20.67
N GLU A 4 -11.90 21.31 -19.70
CA GLU A 4 -12.28 21.16 -18.28
C GLU A 4 -13.79 21.22 -18.05
N ASN A 5 -14.55 21.95 -18.88
CA ASN A 5 -15.98 22.16 -18.64
C ASN A 5 -16.91 21.06 -19.16
N GLN A 6 -16.38 20.05 -19.87
CA GLN A 6 -17.14 18.85 -20.25
C GLN A 6 -17.13 17.77 -19.15
N TRP A 7 -16.13 17.77 -18.26
CA TRP A 7 -16.00 16.80 -17.16
C TRP A 7 -17.10 16.93 -16.10
N LEU A 8 -17.61 18.14 -15.86
CA LEU A 8 -18.66 18.37 -14.86
C LEU A 8 -20.05 17.87 -15.30
N LYS A 9 -20.25 17.52 -16.58
CA LYS A 9 -21.56 17.16 -17.15
C LYS A 9 -21.83 15.65 -17.24
N GLN A 10 -20.87 14.79 -16.90
CA GLN A 10 -21.04 13.32 -16.96
C GLN A 10 -20.68 12.66 -15.62
N ARG A 11 -21.51 12.89 -14.61
CA ARG A 11 -21.45 12.15 -13.34
C ARG A 11 -21.91 10.71 -13.55
N ARG A 12 -21.00 9.80 -13.91
CA ARG A 12 -21.11 8.35 -13.68
C ARG A 12 -19.76 7.88 -13.15
N ARG A 13 -19.72 7.38 -11.90
CA ARG A 13 -18.48 6.99 -11.20
C ARG A 13 -18.28 5.47 -11.32
N PHE A 14 -17.02 5.06 -11.45
CA PHE A 14 -16.57 3.69 -11.70
C PHE A 14 -15.89 3.13 -10.43
N VAL A 15 -15.97 1.81 -10.20
CA VAL A 15 -15.31 1.12 -9.06
C VAL A 15 -14.19 0.22 -9.58
N SER A 16 -13.00 0.34 -8.98
CA SER A 16 -11.84 -0.53 -9.24
C SER A 16 -11.88 -1.73 -8.30
N VAL A 17 -11.71 -2.94 -8.83
CA VAL A 17 -11.92 -4.21 -8.10
C VAL A 17 -10.68 -4.66 -7.30
N LEU A 18 -9.50 -4.18 -7.66
CA LEU A 18 -8.26 -4.51 -6.95
C LEU A 18 -7.91 -3.41 -5.95
N ASN A 19 -8.38 -3.53 -4.71
CA ASN A 19 -7.72 -2.90 -3.55
C ASN A 19 -6.94 -3.97 -2.78
N LEU A 20 -6.03 -4.66 -3.48
CA LEU A 20 -4.85 -5.28 -2.90
C LEU A 20 -3.94 -4.17 -2.32
N PHE A 21 -3.03 -4.39 -1.36
CA PHE A 21 -1.90 -3.47 -1.10
C PHE A 21 -0.53 -4.14 -1.25
N ILE A 22 0.05 -4.19 -2.45
CA ILE A 22 1.42 -4.65 -2.73
C ILE A 22 1.94 -3.99 -4.03
N VAL A 23 3.24 -3.60 -4.05
CA VAL A 23 4.16 -3.33 -5.19
C VAL A 23 4.43 -1.87 -5.68
N ILE A 24 5.74 -1.50 -5.60
CA ILE A 24 6.75 -0.79 -6.47
C ILE A 24 6.37 0.43 -7.35
N HIS A 25 6.95 1.63 -7.08
CA HIS A 25 7.99 2.29 -7.93
C HIS A 25 8.64 3.55 -7.30
N HIS A 26 9.84 3.88 -7.84
CA HIS A 26 10.73 5.05 -7.68
C HIS A 26 10.20 6.31 -6.97
N PHE A 27 10.88 6.74 -5.89
CA PHE A 27 10.80 8.14 -5.44
C PHE A 27 11.78 9.01 -6.24
N LEU A 28 11.24 10.15 -6.69
CA LEU A 28 11.91 11.20 -7.44
C LEU A 28 13.07 11.81 -6.65
N LEU A 29 14.11 12.18 -7.39
CA LEU A 29 15.32 12.86 -6.93
C LEU A 29 14.97 14.12 -6.12
N SER A 30 15.23 14.10 -4.82
CA SER A 30 15.37 15.30 -4.00
C SER A 30 16.76 15.30 -3.39
N THR A 31 17.44 16.43 -3.42
CA THR A 31 18.68 16.62 -2.65
C THR A 31 18.31 16.66 -1.17
N VAL A 32 18.79 15.69 -0.41
CA VAL A 32 18.47 15.54 1.01
C VAL A 32 19.61 16.09 1.87
N HIS A 33 19.32 17.11 2.70
CA HIS A 33 20.23 17.56 3.76
C HIS A 33 19.78 17.03 5.12
N PHE A 34 20.72 16.63 5.96
CA PHE A 34 20.46 16.01 7.26
C PHE A 34 20.40 17.03 8.40
N SER A 35 19.39 16.94 9.27
CA SER A 35 19.25 17.75 10.49
C SER A 35 19.20 16.86 11.75
N PRO A 36 19.67 17.33 12.94
CA PRO A 36 20.01 16.44 14.05
C PRO A 36 18.91 16.09 15.08
N CYS A 37 17.65 16.55 14.92
CA CYS A 37 16.61 16.32 15.94
C CYS A 37 15.22 16.03 15.36
N LEU A 38 14.65 14.85 15.65
CA LEU A 38 13.26 14.50 15.35
C LEU A 38 12.45 14.36 16.65
N TYR A 39 11.32 15.07 16.72
CA TYR A 39 10.35 14.97 17.81
C TYR A 39 9.10 14.23 17.33
N LEU A 40 8.74 13.13 17.99
CA LEU A 40 7.52 12.37 17.69
C LEU A 40 6.57 12.40 18.90
N ASN A 41 5.35 12.88 18.68
CA ASN A 41 4.28 12.84 19.67
C ASN A 41 3.48 11.55 19.48
N PHE A 42 3.59 10.61 20.42
CA PHE A 42 2.74 9.41 20.44
C PHE A 42 1.52 9.64 21.35
N VAL A 43 0.42 8.96 21.04
CA VAL A 43 -0.86 9.07 21.77
C VAL A 43 -0.72 8.77 23.26
N SER A 44 0.24 7.92 23.65
CA SER A 44 0.48 7.51 25.02
C SER A 44 1.64 8.22 25.72
N GLN A 45 2.63 8.76 24.99
CA GLN A 45 3.82 9.41 25.55
C GLN A 45 4.62 10.19 24.50
N LYS A 46 5.29 11.28 24.92
CA LYS A 46 6.31 11.94 24.08
C LYS A 46 7.59 11.10 24.13
N ALA A 47 8.14 10.76 22.98
CA ALA A 47 9.46 10.14 22.90
C ALA A 47 10.40 11.04 22.09
N THR A 48 11.62 11.18 22.59
CA THR A 48 12.67 11.95 21.94
C THR A 48 13.73 10.98 21.45
N PHE A 49 14.09 11.12 20.18
CA PHE A 49 15.14 10.32 19.55
C PHE A 49 16.34 11.22 19.26
N PRO A 50 17.27 11.38 20.23
CA PRO A 50 18.46 12.21 20.03
C PRO A 50 19.31 11.61 18.90
N LEU A 51 19.88 12.47 18.04
CA LEU A 51 20.71 12.09 16.88
C LEU A 51 19.94 11.40 15.73
N SER A 52 18.64 11.70 15.58
CA SER A 52 17.88 11.26 14.40
C SER A 52 18.35 12.00 13.15
N ILE A 53 18.69 11.24 12.12
CA ILE A 53 19.07 11.68 10.79
C ILE A 53 17.80 11.67 9.93
N PHE A 54 17.32 12.83 9.52
CA PHE A 54 16.21 12.94 8.57
C PHE A 54 16.52 13.95 7.48
N GLY A 55 15.82 13.81 6.36
CA GLY A 55 16.02 14.66 5.21
C GLY A 55 15.19 15.93 5.20
N CYS A 56 15.78 17.04 4.77
CA CYS A 56 15.08 18.27 4.44
C CYS A 56 14.65 18.28 2.97
N GLY A 57 13.34 18.32 2.69
CA GLY A 57 12.79 18.49 1.35
C GLY A 57 12.63 19.97 1.01
N HIS A 58 13.28 20.44 -0.05
CA HIS A 58 13.26 21.85 -0.47
C HIS A 58 12.23 22.13 -1.57
N ASP A 59 12.03 21.18 -2.48
CA ASP A 59 11.09 21.28 -3.59
C ASP A 59 10.16 20.06 -3.56
N ASN A 60 9.10 20.18 -2.76
CA ASN A 60 8.16 19.09 -2.52
C ASN A 60 6.99 19.19 -3.50
N GLN A 61 7.03 18.39 -4.57
CA GLN A 61 5.97 18.32 -5.58
C GLN A 61 4.84 17.34 -5.23
N VAL A 62 4.86 16.78 -4.02
CA VAL A 62 3.89 15.77 -3.58
C VAL A 62 2.62 16.43 -3.07
N ILE A 63 1.49 16.17 -3.74
CA ILE A 63 0.16 16.62 -3.31
C ILE A 63 -0.49 15.47 -2.53
N PHE A 64 -0.57 15.62 -1.21
CA PHE A 64 -1.24 14.65 -0.33
C PHE A 64 -2.76 14.86 -0.30
N GLY A 65 -3.39 14.74 -1.47
CA GLY A 65 -4.84 14.90 -1.65
C GLY A 65 -5.38 16.32 -1.37
N PRO A 66 -6.62 16.61 -1.80
CA PRO A 66 -7.21 17.95 -1.70
C PRO A 66 -7.58 18.38 -0.27
N GLU A 67 -7.55 17.48 0.72
CA GLU A 67 -8.05 17.74 2.08
C GLU A 67 -6.96 17.92 3.16
N ASN A 68 -5.66 17.74 2.86
CA ASN A 68 -4.59 17.82 3.86
C ASN A 68 -3.47 18.82 3.49
N PRO A 69 -3.71 20.14 3.59
CA PRO A 69 -2.68 21.15 3.35
C PRO A 69 -1.55 21.20 4.41
N GLY A 70 -1.53 20.28 5.39
CA GLY A 70 -0.64 20.34 6.56
C GLY A 70 0.45 19.27 6.65
N ILE A 71 0.72 18.49 5.59
CA ILE A 71 1.75 17.45 5.63
C ILE A 71 3.13 18.09 5.40
N ALA A 72 3.99 17.99 6.41
CA ALA A 72 5.34 18.57 6.39
C ALA A 72 6.42 17.64 5.80
N GLY A 73 6.10 16.36 5.55
CA GLY A 73 7.06 15.39 5.02
C GLY A 73 6.60 13.94 5.13
N LEU A 74 7.53 13.02 4.90
CA LEU A 74 7.32 11.57 4.92
C LEU A 74 8.16 10.91 6.03
N VAL A 75 7.60 9.89 6.67
CA VAL A 75 8.32 9.05 7.64
C VAL A 75 8.64 7.72 6.97
N GLY A 76 9.92 7.46 6.71
CA GLY A 76 10.39 6.21 6.13
C GLY A 76 10.42 5.08 7.17
N LEU A 77 9.66 4.01 6.92
CA LEU A 77 9.60 2.81 7.77
C LEU A 77 10.27 1.59 7.11
N GLY A 78 11.06 1.77 6.04
CA GLY A 78 11.75 0.68 5.32
C GLY A 78 12.89 0.01 6.10
N GLY A 79 13.53 -0.99 5.50
CA GLY A 79 14.66 -1.72 6.11
C GLY A 79 16.01 -1.01 6.05
N GLY A 80 16.13 0.09 5.28
CA GLY A 80 17.39 0.79 5.07
C GLY A 80 17.92 1.52 6.31
N ASN A 81 19.22 1.79 6.36
CA ASN A 81 19.90 2.38 7.52
C ASN A 81 19.36 3.75 7.97
N PHE A 82 18.77 4.52 7.04
CA PHE A 82 18.20 5.84 7.33
C PHE A 82 16.70 5.81 7.64
N SER A 83 16.05 4.63 7.69
CA SER A 83 14.65 4.57 8.12
C SER A 83 14.52 4.89 9.60
N LEU A 84 13.35 5.36 10.03
CA LEU A 84 13.09 5.64 11.44
C LEU A 84 13.31 4.38 12.29
N VAL A 85 12.79 3.24 11.83
CA VAL A 85 12.87 1.94 12.53
C VAL A 85 14.32 1.49 12.72
N SER A 86 15.18 1.69 11.71
CA SER A 86 16.60 1.36 11.79
C SER A 86 17.37 2.28 12.72
N GLN A 87 17.07 3.58 12.72
CA GLN A 87 17.73 4.54 13.59
C GLN A 87 17.38 4.33 15.08
N ILE A 88 16.15 3.89 15.36
CA ILE A 88 15.67 3.65 16.74
C ILE A 88 15.73 2.16 17.14
N ARG A 89 16.53 1.37 16.42
CA ARG A 89 16.54 -0.09 16.55
C ARG A 89 16.77 -0.61 17.96
N THR A 90 17.60 0.07 18.75
CA THR A 90 17.94 -0.36 20.12
C THR A 90 16.77 -0.15 21.08
N GLN A 91 15.82 0.72 20.75
CA GLN A 91 14.62 0.96 21.54
C GLN A 91 13.44 0.09 21.09
N VAL A 92 13.35 -0.23 19.79
CA VAL A 92 12.16 -0.86 19.19
C VAL A 92 12.41 -2.25 18.59
N ASP A 93 13.62 -2.79 18.73
CA ASP A 93 13.99 -4.12 18.23
C ASP A 93 13.73 -4.27 16.71
N HIS A 94 13.90 -3.20 15.93
CA HIS A 94 13.55 -3.13 14.50
C HIS A 94 12.08 -3.49 14.17
N ARG A 95 11.15 -3.37 15.12
CA ARG A 95 9.77 -3.84 14.96
C ARG A 95 8.77 -2.71 15.00
N PHE A 96 7.79 -2.83 14.13
CA PHE A 96 6.62 -1.95 14.08
C PHE A 96 5.42 -2.69 13.48
N SER A 97 4.22 -2.18 13.74
CA SER A 97 3.00 -2.65 13.09
C SER A 97 2.03 -1.49 12.93
N TYR A 98 1.22 -1.54 11.88
CA TYR A 98 0.24 -0.49 11.59
C TYR A 98 -1.11 -1.07 11.25
N CYS A 99 -2.15 -0.28 11.54
CA CYS A 99 -3.52 -0.54 11.11
C CYS A 99 -4.03 0.68 10.36
N PHE A 100 -4.11 0.57 9.03
CA PHE A 100 -4.70 1.60 8.20
C PHE A 100 -6.22 1.58 8.32
N VAL A 101 -6.79 2.77 8.28
CA VAL A 101 -8.23 3.00 8.26
C VAL A 101 -8.53 4.00 7.14
N PRO A 102 -9.77 4.08 6.63
CA PRO A 102 -10.16 5.13 5.70
C PRO A 102 -9.82 6.52 6.27
N LEU A 103 -9.45 7.47 5.41
CA LEU A 103 -9.06 8.83 5.84
C LEU A 103 -10.13 9.53 6.68
N SER A 104 -11.41 9.22 6.44
CA SER A 104 -12.56 9.76 7.17
C SER A 104 -12.88 9.05 8.49
N ALA A 105 -12.19 7.94 8.80
CA ALA A 105 -12.50 7.11 9.95
C ALA A 105 -12.16 7.81 11.28
N LYS A 106 -13.02 7.59 12.28
CA LYS A 106 -12.81 8.00 13.66
C LYS A 106 -13.08 6.80 14.58
N PRO A 107 -12.11 6.34 15.39
CA PRO A 107 -10.77 6.89 15.58
C PRO A 107 -9.84 6.66 14.37
N SER A 108 -8.72 7.37 14.33
CA SER A 108 -7.67 7.16 13.33
C SER A 108 -6.97 5.81 13.52
N GLY A 109 -6.26 5.39 12.47
CA GLY A 109 -5.36 4.24 12.51
C GLY A 109 -4.23 4.44 13.52
N LYS A 110 -3.54 3.34 13.84
CA LYS A 110 -2.44 3.34 14.83
C LYS A 110 -1.19 2.74 14.22
N LEU A 111 -0.05 3.27 14.64
CA LEU A 111 1.30 2.77 14.39
C LEU A 111 1.93 2.46 15.74
N PHE A 112 2.39 1.22 15.92
CA PHE A 112 3.02 0.73 17.12
C PHE A 112 4.47 0.37 16.83
N PHE A 113 5.34 0.52 17.83
CA PHE A 113 6.76 0.20 17.75
C PHE A 113 7.15 -0.75 18.89
N GLY A 114 8.20 -1.56 18.67
CA GLY A 114 8.75 -2.43 19.71
C GLY A 114 7.76 -3.49 20.18
N GLN A 115 7.73 -3.75 21.48
CA GLN A 115 6.91 -4.82 22.06
C GLN A 115 5.41 -4.65 21.80
N GLU A 116 4.92 -3.41 21.73
CA GLU A 116 3.50 -3.14 21.44
C GLU A 116 3.12 -3.48 19.99
N SER A 117 4.10 -3.63 19.11
CA SER A 117 3.83 -4.00 17.72
C SER A 117 3.44 -5.47 17.53
N ILE A 118 3.65 -6.32 18.54
CA ILE A 118 3.41 -7.76 18.46
C ILE A 118 1.91 -8.05 18.46
N ILE A 119 1.43 -8.61 17.36
CA ILE A 119 0.03 -9.01 17.21
C ILE A 119 -0.06 -10.51 17.51
N SER A 120 -0.60 -10.86 18.68
CA SER A 120 -0.85 -12.25 19.07
C SER A 120 -2.35 -12.48 19.27
N ARG A 121 -3.04 -12.86 18.18
CA ARG A 121 -4.48 -13.17 18.18
C ARG A 121 -4.76 -14.33 17.21
N PRO A 122 -5.84 -15.10 17.41
CA PRO A 122 -6.24 -16.13 16.45
C PRO A 122 -6.38 -15.57 15.03
N GLY A 123 -5.87 -16.30 14.04
CA GLY A 123 -5.93 -15.90 12.63
C GLY A 123 -4.78 -15.00 12.14
N VAL A 124 -3.86 -14.59 13.03
CA VAL A 124 -2.62 -13.93 12.59
C VAL A 124 -1.71 -14.96 11.93
N VAL A 125 -1.20 -14.63 10.75
CA VAL A 125 -0.23 -15.43 10.00
C VAL A 125 1.08 -14.66 9.94
N SER A 126 2.20 -15.37 10.06
CA SER A 126 3.54 -14.82 9.88
C SER A 126 4.13 -15.39 8.60
N ILE A 127 4.62 -14.50 7.75
CA ILE A 127 5.30 -14.85 6.51
C ILE A 127 6.73 -14.30 6.62
N PRO A 128 7.75 -15.12 6.37
CA PRO A 128 9.14 -14.68 6.42
C PRO A 128 9.42 -13.61 5.36
N LEU A 129 10.15 -12.57 5.77
CA LEU A 129 10.64 -11.54 4.85
C LEU A 129 11.86 -12.07 4.09
N VAL A 130 11.93 -11.75 2.80
CA VAL A 130 13.08 -12.09 1.95
C VAL A 130 14.15 -11.00 2.07
N SER A 131 15.37 -11.38 2.43
CA SER A 131 16.52 -10.45 2.36
C SER A 131 16.96 -10.30 0.91
N LYS A 132 16.89 -9.07 0.37
CA LYS A 132 17.21 -8.76 -1.03
C LYS A 132 17.61 -7.31 -1.19
N PHE A 133 18.46 -7.02 -2.17
CA PHE A 133 18.85 -5.66 -2.52
C PHE A 133 17.81 -4.99 -3.44
N PRO A 134 17.47 -3.70 -3.23
CA PRO A 134 17.91 -2.86 -2.10
C PRO A 134 17.21 -3.19 -0.78
N GLU A 135 17.97 -3.18 0.32
CA GLU A 135 17.52 -3.55 1.68
C GLU A 135 16.41 -2.67 2.26
N THR A 136 16.04 -1.59 1.55
CA THR A 136 15.00 -0.66 1.98
C THR A 136 13.60 -1.25 1.94
N TYR A 137 13.35 -2.25 1.09
CA TYR A 137 12.01 -2.80 0.91
C TYR A 137 11.77 -4.08 1.71
N TYR A 138 10.52 -4.28 2.12
CA TYR A 138 10.05 -5.53 2.73
C TYR A 138 9.59 -6.48 1.64
N TYR A 139 10.48 -7.39 1.23
CA TYR A 139 10.19 -8.34 0.19
C TYR A 139 9.46 -9.57 0.72
N LEU A 140 8.50 -10.03 -0.07
CA LEU A 140 7.81 -11.31 0.11
C LEU A 140 7.87 -12.10 -1.19
N THR A 141 7.57 -13.39 -1.11
CA THR A 141 7.43 -14.26 -2.28
C THR A 141 5.97 -14.61 -2.46
N LEU A 142 5.35 -14.05 -3.49
CA LEU A 142 3.99 -14.40 -3.93
C LEU A 142 4.07 -15.56 -4.92
N GLU A 143 3.48 -16.70 -4.56
CA GLU A 143 3.45 -17.90 -5.42
C GLU A 143 2.28 -17.90 -6.41
N GLY A 144 1.20 -17.17 -6.09
CA GLY A 144 0.04 -17.12 -6.95
C GLY A 144 -1.16 -16.43 -6.32
N VAL A 145 -2.19 -16.29 -7.16
CA VAL A 145 -3.46 -15.65 -6.83
C VAL A 145 -4.58 -16.59 -7.23
N SER A 146 -5.58 -16.74 -6.36
CA SER A 146 -6.72 -17.62 -6.57
C SER A 146 -8.05 -16.90 -6.39
N ILE A 147 -9.03 -17.30 -7.20
CA ILE A 147 -10.45 -16.96 -7.02
C ILE A 147 -11.24 -18.27 -7.15
N GLY A 148 -11.90 -18.68 -6.06
CA GLY A 148 -12.56 -19.98 -6.02
C GLY A 148 -11.56 -21.13 -6.18
N ASP A 149 -11.81 -22.02 -7.14
CA ASP A 149 -10.95 -23.15 -7.49
C ASP A 149 -9.86 -22.82 -8.53
N LYS A 150 -9.90 -21.61 -9.11
CA LYS A 150 -8.95 -21.18 -10.14
C LYS A 150 -7.75 -20.48 -9.52
N THR A 151 -6.58 -20.79 -10.06
CA THR A 151 -5.31 -20.23 -9.58
C THR A 151 -4.44 -19.82 -10.75
N VAL A 152 -3.84 -18.63 -10.66
CA VAL A 152 -2.78 -18.16 -11.55
C VAL A 152 -1.50 -18.11 -10.72
N ARG A 153 -0.47 -18.82 -11.16
CA ARG A 153 0.82 -18.88 -10.45
C ARG A 153 1.72 -17.74 -10.89
N SER A 154 2.53 -17.23 -9.96
CA SER A 154 3.63 -16.36 -10.32
C SER A 154 4.72 -17.17 -11.02
N SER A 155 5.25 -16.61 -12.10
CA SER A 155 6.45 -17.13 -12.79
C SER A 155 7.75 -16.54 -12.22
N LEU A 156 7.64 -15.59 -11.28
CA LEU A 156 8.78 -14.87 -10.71
C LEU A 156 9.38 -15.64 -9.54
N GLY A 157 10.70 -15.47 -9.35
CA GLY A 157 11.44 -16.08 -8.25
C GLY A 157 11.20 -15.42 -6.89
N GLN A 158 12.05 -15.77 -5.91
CA GLN A 158 11.93 -15.30 -4.53
C GLN A 158 12.03 -13.77 -4.40
N GLY A 159 11.26 -13.19 -3.46
CA GLY A 159 11.23 -11.76 -3.23
C GLY A 159 10.71 -10.98 -4.44
N ASN A 160 9.65 -11.48 -5.08
CA ASN A 160 9.06 -10.92 -6.29
C ASN A 160 8.09 -9.76 -6.02
N ILE A 161 7.76 -9.49 -4.76
CA ILE A 161 6.86 -8.41 -4.38
C ILE A 161 7.39 -7.62 -3.18
N VAL A 162 6.89 -6.40 -2.99
CA VAL A 162 7.21 -5.55 -1.83
C VAL A 162 5.95 -5.01 -1.18
N ILE A 163 5.96 -4.89 0.14
CA ILE A 163 4.92 -4.19 0.90
C ILE A 163 5.18 -2.68 0.79
N ASP A 164 4.21 -1.92 0.30
CA ASP A 164 4.33 -0.46 0.11
C ASP A 164 3.06 0.26 0.57
N SER A 165 3.18 1.05 1.64
CA SER A 165 2.10 1.90 2.14
C SER A 165 2.00 3.26 1.45
N GLY A 166 2.98 3.63 0.62
CA GLY A 166 3.00 4.88 -0.13
C GLY A 166 2.13 4.85 -1.40
N THR A 167 1.66 3.68 -1.79
CA THR A 167 0.93 3.47 -3.04
C THR A 167 -0.52 3.08 -2.76
N THR A 168 -1.46 3.77 -3.42
CA THR A 168 -2.91 3.59 -3.21
C THR A 168 -3.45 2.28 -3.80
N MET A 169 -2.80 1.73 -4.83
CA MET A 169 -3.26 0.53 -5.56
C MET A 169 -2.22 -0.59 -5.51
N THR A 170 -2.68 -1.84 -5.66
CA THR A 170 -1.77 -2.97 -5.94
C THR A 170 -1.38 -3.01 -7.39
N TYR A 171 -0.10 -3.25 -7.60
CA TYR A 171 0.47 -3.56 -8.90
C TYR A 171 0.89 -5.04 -8.91
N LEU A 172 0.51 -5.75 -9.96
CA LEU A 172 0.92 -7.13 -10.17
C LEU A 172 1.76 -7.21 -11.43
N GLU A 173 2.63 -8.21 -11.49
CA GLU A 173 3.27 -8.62 -12.75
C GLU A 173 2.17 -8.88 -13.80
N GLN A 174 2.46 -8.54 -15.06
CA GLN A 174 1.47 -8.44 -16.12
C GLN A 174 0.72 -9.75 -16.38
N ASP A 175 1.41 -10.89 -16.38
CA ASP A 175 0.78 -12.19 -16.60
C ASP A 175 -0.14 -12.56 -15.43
N LEU A 176 0.32 -12.31 -14.20
CA LEU A 176 -0.49 -12.52 -12.99
C LEU A 176 -1.73 -11.59 -12.98
N TYR A 177 -1.57 -10.33 -13.38
CA TYR A 177 -2.66 -9.37 -13.52
C TYR A 177 -3.68 -9.82 -14.56
N ASN A 178 -3.21 -10.21 -15.76
CA ASN A 178 -4.06 -10.65 -16.86
C ASN A 178 -4.87 -11.90 -16.47
N GLY A 179 -4.22 -12.87 -15.83
CA GLY A 179 -4.88 -14.06 -15.31
C GLY A 179 -5.93 -13.74 -14.26
N LEU A 180 -5.62 -12.84 -13.31
CA LEU A 180 -6.58 -12.36 -12.32
C LEU A 180 -7.78 -11.67 -12.97
N VAL A 181 -7.55 -10.78 -13.94
CA VAL A 181 -8.62 -10.11 -14.69
C VAL A 181 -9.52 -11.13 -15.40
N ALA A 182 -8.95 -12.16 -16.01
CA ALA A 182 -9.72 -13.23 -16.65
C ALA A 182 -10.62 -13.96 -15.65
N MET A 183 -10.08 -14.35 -14.48
CA MET A 183 -10.84 -15.00 -13.40
C MET A 183 -11.97 -14.09 -12.87
N VAL A 184 -11.70 -12.79 -12.65
CA VAL A 184 -12.71 -11.84 -12.18
C VAL A 184 -13.84 -11.69 -13.20
N LYS A 185 -13.52 -11.55 -14.50
CA LYS A 185 -14.54 -11.43 -15.56
C LYS A 185 -15.46 -12.65 -15.60
N GLU A 186 -14.90 -13.84 -15.44
CA GLU A 186 -15.68 -15.07 -15.45
C GLU A 186 -16.63 -15.19 -14.25
N VAL A 187 -16.17 -14.80 -13.06
CA VAL A 187 -16.98 -14.87 -11.83
C VAL A 187 -18.05 -13.78 -11.80
N PHE A 188 -17.68 -12.56 -12.22
CA PHE A 188 -18.55 -11.40 -12.09
C PHE A 188 -19.64 -11.35 -13.17
N ARG A 189 -19.41 -11.96 -14.35
CA ARG A 189 -20.38 -12.08 -15.47
C ARG A 189 -21.02 -10.76 -15.94
N GLU A 190 -20.45 -9.63 -15.55
CA GLU A 190 -20.82 -8.31 -16.02
C GLU A 190 -19.82 -7.86 -17.09
N GLU A 191 -20.28 -7.06 -18.04
CA GLU A 191 -19.41 -6.51 -19.08
C GLU A 191 -18.53 -5.40 -18.49
N PRO A 192 -17.18 -5.51 -18.62
CA PRO A 192 -16.27 -4.44 -18.25
C PRO A 192 -16.57 -3.16 -19.05
N VAL A 193 -16.38 -2.03 -18.39
CA VAL A 193 -16.43 -0.71 -19.02
C VAL A 193 -15.03 -0.15 -19.17
N GLN A 194 -14.85 0.75 -20.15
CA GLN A 194 -13.57 1.39 -20.38
C GLN A 194 -13.13 2.19 -19.14
N ASP A 195 -11.87 2.00 -18.76
CA ASP A 195 -11.27 2.76 -17.67
C ASP A 195 -11.22 4.26 -18.03
N PRO A 196 -11.94 5.13 -17.31
CA PRO A 196 -11.95 6.57 -17.57
C PRO A 196 -10.61 7.25 -17.27
N SER A 197 -9.70 6.58 -16.57
CA SER A 197 -8.39 7.12 -16.21
C SER A 197 -7.26 6.71 -17.16
N SER A 198 -7.55 5.94 -18.22
CA SER A 198 -6.56 5.39 -19.17
C SER A 198 -5.45 4.51 -18.55
N MET A 199 -5.59 4.09 -17.29
CA MET A 199 -4.66 3.18 -16.62
C MET A 199 -4.90 1.69 -16.96
N SER A 200 -5.72 1.40 -17.97
CA SER A 200 -6.08 0.04 -18.40
C SER A 200 -6.66 -0.84 -17.28
N ARG A 201 -7.39 -0.23 -16.33
CA ARG A 201 -7.98 -0.94 -15.20
C ARG A 201 -9.23 -1.75 -15.59
N LEU A 202 -9.46 -2.84 -14.87
CA LEU A 202 -10.74 -3.53 -14.91
C LEU A 202 -11.78 -2.73 -14.11
N CYS A 203 -12.75 -2.15 -14.82
CA CYS A 203 -13.83 -1.37 -14.23
C CYS A 203 -15.19 -1.99 -14.58
N PHE A 204 -16.13 -1.92 -13.65
CA PHE A 204 -17.53 -2.30 -13.85
C PHE A 204 -18.44 -1.11 -13.56
N ARG A 205 -19.63 -1.09 -14.19
CA ARG A 205 -20.64 -0.04 -13.95
C ARG A 205 -21.34 -0.28 -12.63
N THR A 206 -21.58 0.79 -11.85
CA THR A 206 -22.39 0.75 -10.63
C THR A 206 -23.48 1.82 -10.67
N ASP A 207 -24.62 1.54 -10.04
CA ASP A 207 -25.69 2.54 -9.84
C ASP A 207 -25.38 3.42 -8.61
N ASN A 208 -26.02 4.59 -8.51
CA ASN A 208 -25.67 5.69 -7.59
C ASN A 208 -25.74 5.38 -6.07
N ASN A 209 -26.28 4.23 -5.67
CA ASN A 209 -26.20 3.77 -4.28
C ASN A 209 -24.87 3.06 -4.11
N ILE A 210 -23.87 3.74 -3.55
CA ILE A 210 -22.62 3.14 -3.09
C ILE A 210 -22.92 2.30 -1.84
N ASN A 211 -23.71 1.25 -1.99
CA ASN A 211 -23.23 -0.02 -1.50
C ASN A 211 -22.33 -0.48 -2.64
N VAL A 212 -21.01 -0.43 -2.45
CA VAL A 212 -20.10 -1.31 -3.21
C VAL A 212 -20.88 -2.61 -3.28
N PRO A 213 -21.24 -3.10 -4.49
CA PRO A 213 -22.16 -4.23 -4.57
C PRO A 213 -21.69 -5.25 -3.55
N GLU A 214 -22.59 -5.95 -2.89
CA GLU A 214 -22.26 -7.28 -2.41
C GLU A 214 -21.71 -8.00 -3.64
N MET A 215 -20.40 -7.84 -3.84
CA MET A 215 -19.73 -8.07 -5.10
C MET A 215 -19.49 -9.55 -5.04
N ARG A 216 -20.57 -10.32 -5.23
CA ARG A 216 -20.77 -11.72 -4.82
C ARG A 216 -19.51 -12.27 -4.17
N SER A 217 -19.34 -12.01 -2.86
CA SER A 217 -18.06 -12.07 -2.13
C SER A 217 -16.94 -12.79 -2.90
N ILE A 218 -16.26 -12.08 -3.80
CA ILE A 218 -15.15 -12.69 -4.56
C ILE A 218 -14.00 -12.83 -3.57
N SER A 219 -13.79 -14.04 -3.06
CA SER A 219 -12.67 -14.35 -2.20
C SER A 219 -11.40 -14.41 -3.03
N LEU A 220 -10.66 -13.31 -3.04
CA LEU A 220 -9.31 -13.25 -3.56
C LEU A 220 -8.35 -13.84 -2.51
N VAL A 221 -7.62 -14.89 -2.89
CA VAL A 221 -6.62 -15.52 -2.02
C VAL A 221 -5.24 -15.30 -2.63
N LEU A 222 -4.35 -14.66 -1.87
CA LEU A 222 -2.93 -14.59 -2.18
C LEU A 222 -2.19 -15.74 -1.50
N THR A 223 -1.39 -16.48 -2.26
CA THR A 223 -0.56 -17.57 -1.73
C THR A 223 0.88 -17.08 -1.65
N PHE A 224 1.47 -17.12 -0.45
CA PHE A 224 2.85 -16.72 -0.21
C PHE A 224 3.69 -17.92 0.19
N ASP A 225 4.97 -17.89 -0.16
CA ASP A 225 5.93 -18.87 0.31
C ASP A 225 6.18 -18.69 1.81
N CYS A 226 5.96 -19.76 2.57
CA CYS A 226 6.16 -19.80 4.02
C CYS A 226 7.47 -20.51 4.41
N ASN A 227 8.27 -20.96 3.46
CA ASN A 227 9.49 -21.73 3.71
C ASN A 227 10.73 -20.84 3.52
N LEU A 228 11.24 -20.26 4.60
CA LEU A 228 12.49 -19.49 4.64
C LEU A 228 13.20 -19.67 5.98
#